data_AF-A0A834C062-F1
#
_entry.id   AF-A0A834C062-F1
#
_cell.length_a   1.000
_cell.length_b   1.000
_cell.length_c   1.000
_cell.angle_alpha   90.00
_cell.angle_beta   90.00
_cell.angle_gamma   90.00
#
_symmetry.space_group_name_H-M   'P 1'
#
loop_
_entity.id
_entity.type
_entity.pdbx_description
1 polymer ?
#
loop_
_entity_poly.entity_id
_entity_poly.type
_entity_poly.pdbx_seq_one_letter_code
_entity_poly.pdbx_strand_id
1 'polypeptide(L)'
;MTDLWLISVPLDKTTSASVEKLKHTITKTQVASYWNFSIPDLKVGVLDSLLSVSDNLSNLDILTESVIKQTCQCMNKVMEPTEEVVRQNILVNGVNLMEYVAKFQWDKAKYSTALPLSSLVEIIGKVYTI
;
A
#
# COMPACT_ATOMS: atom_id res chain seq x y z
N MET A 1 -10.46 -11.86 9.67
CA MET A 1 -9.36 -10.89 9.55
C MET A 1 -8.48 -11.37 8.43
N THR A 2 -8.19 -10.54 7.43
CA THR A 2 -7.39 -10.94 6.26
C THR A 2 -6.05 -10.24 6.42
N ASP A 3 -5.02 -11.00 6.77
CA ASP A 3 -3.68 -10.46 6.93
C ASP A 3 -2.99 -10.43 5.56
N LEU A 4 -2.42 -9.27 5.23
CA LEU A 4 -1.69 -9.05 3.99
C LEU A 4 -0.24 -8.72 4.33
N TRP A 5 0.69 -9.34 3.62
CA TRP A 5 2.12 -9.13 3.78
C TRP A 5 2.68 -8.52 2.51
N LEU A 6 3.31 -7.35 2.63
CA LEU A 6 4.07 -6.73 1.55
C LEU A 6 5.55 -7.09 1.72
N ILE A 7 6.13 -7.73 0.71
CA ILE A 7 7.52 -8.21 0.75
C ILE A 7 8.25 -7.64 -0.47
N SER A 8 9.40 -7.03 -0.24
CA SER A 8 10.36 -6.67 -1.29
C SER A 8 11.54 -7.63 -1.28
N VAL A 9 11.98 -8.05 -2.46
CA VAL A 9 13.15 -8.92 -2.66
C VAL A 9 14.07 -8.20 -3.63
N PRO A 10 15.38 -8.05 -3.33
CA PRO A 10 16.30 -7.44 -4.26
C PRO A 10 16.35 -8.26 -5.57
N LEU A 11 16.29 -7.56 -6.70
CA LEU A 11 16.53 -8.18 -8.00
C LEU A 11 18.04 -8.21 -8.25
N ASP A 12 18.62 -9.40 -8.32
CA ASP A 12 19.98 -9.55 -8.82
C ASP A 12 20.02 -9.21 -10.31
N LYS A 13 21.08 -8.50 -10.74
CA LYS A 13 21.22 -7.82 -12.05
C LYS A 13 20.99 -8.69 -13.30
N THR A 14 20.83 -10.00 -13.16
CA THR A 14 20.71 -10.94 -14.29
C THR A 14 19.53 -11.90 -14.19
N THR A 15 18.86 -12.02 -13.05
CA THR A 15 17.84 -13.07 -12.90
C THR A 15 16.88 -12.76 -11.77
N SER A 16 15.58 -12.78 -12.06
CA SER A 16 14.49 -12.81 -11.07
C SER A 16 14.46 -14.09 -10.22
N ALA A 17 15.58 -14.83 -10.14
CA ALA A 17 15.69 -16.15 -9.54
C ALA A 17 15.26 -16.17 -8.07
N SER A 18 15.60 -15.12 -7.30
CA SER A 18 15.18 -15.00 -5.90
C SER A 18 13.66 -14.85 -5.76
N VAL A 19 13.04 -14.07 -6.64
CA VAL A 19 11.57 -13.91 -6.69
C VAL A 19 10.90 -15.21 -7.16
N GLU A 20 11.45 -15.86 -8.18
CA GLU A 20 10.92 -17.14 -8.68
C GLU A 20 11.06 -18.26 -7.65
N LYS A 21 12.15 -18.29 -6.87
CA LYS A 21 12.32 -19.22 -5.75
C LYS A 21 11.29 -18.98 -4.65
N LEU A 22 10.99 -17.71 -4.34
CA LEU A 22 9.94 -17.35 -3.39
C LEU A 22 8.57 -17.82 -3.90
N LYS A 23 8.21 -17.49 -5.15
CA LYS A 23 6.97 -17.92 -5.80
C LYS A 23 6.82 -19.43 -5.82
N HIS A 24 7.89 -20.14 -6.18
CA HIS A 24 7.93 -21.60 -6.19
C HIS A 24 7.70 -22.18 -4.79
N THR A 25 8.33 -21.61 -3.77
CA THR A 25 8.17 -22.05 -2.38
C THR A 25 6.72 -21.86 -1.93
N ILE A 26 6.14 -20.68 -2.15
CA ILE A 26 4.73 -20.38 -1.82
C ILE A 26 3.78 -21.34 -2.55
N THR A 27 4.01 -21.59 -3.84
CA THR A 27 3.18 -22.50 -4.65
C THR A 27 3.32 -23.95 -4.19
N LYS A 28 4.51 -24.37 -3.78
CA LYS A 28 4.76 -25.73 -3.29
C LYS A 28 4.09 -25.99 -1.95
N THR A 29 4.13 -25.01 -1.05
CA THR A 29 3.61 -25.16 0.31
C THR A 29 2.14 -24.75 0.44
N GLN A 30 1.56 -24.10 -0.58
CA GLN A 30 0.15 -23.65 -0.64
C GLN A 30 -0.26 -22.80 0.58
N VAL A 31 0.68 -22.10 1.21
CA VAL A 31 0.44 -21.35 2.46
C VAL A 31 -0.24 -20.00 2.23
N ALA A 32 -0.13 -19.44 1.02
CA ALA A 32 -0.64 -18.11 0.73
C ALA A 32 -0.89 -17.91 -0.77
N SER A 33 -1.80 -17.00 -1.09
CA SER A 33 -1.91 -16.41 -2.42
C SER A 33 -0.91 -15.25 -2.55
N TYR A 34 -0.38 -15.02 -3.76
CA TYR A 34 0.55 -13.92 -4.01
C TYR A 34 0.14 -13.14 -5.27
N TRP A 35 0.43 -11.84 -5.24
CA TRP A 35 0.22 -10.92 -6.36
C TRP A 35 1.43 -10.01 -6.50
N ASN A 36 1.69 -9.54 -7.73
CA ASN A 36 2.77 -8.57 -7.94
C ASN A 36 2.29 -7.19 -7.52
N PHE A 37 3.13 -6.47 -6.78
CA PHE A 37 2.89 -5.07 -6.40
C PHE A 37 3.80 -4.16 -7.23
N SER A 38 3.25 -3.55 -8.28
CA SER A 38 4.04 -2.75 -9.22
C SER A 38 4.27 -1.33 -8.71
N ILE A 39 5.51 -1.04 -8.31
CA ILE A 39 5.97 0.32 -7.95
C ILE A 39 6.71 0.88 -9.17
N PRO A 40 6.37 2.10 -9.65
CA PRO A 40 7.09 2.72 -10.75
C PRO A 40 8.46 3.24 -10.32
N ASP A 41 9.29 3.60 -11.28
CA ASP A 41 10.52 4.34 -11.00
C ASP A 41 10.19 5.71 -10.42
N LEU A 42 10.62 5.93 -9.18
CA LEU A 42 10.43 7.19 -8.46
C LEU A 42 11.75 7.97 -8.45
N LYS A 43 11.67 9.28 -8.64
CA LYS A 43 12.83 10.16 -8.62
C LYS A 43 13.31 10.35 -7.17
N VAL A 44 14.32 9.58 -6.79
CA VAL A 44 14.99 9.68 -5.49
C VAL A 44 16.09 10.75 -5.52
N GLY A 45 16.26 11.44 -4.38
CA GLY A 45 17.29 12.44 -4.18
C GLY A 45 18.60 11.85 -3.67
N VAL A 46 19.34 12.63 -2.88
CA VAL A 46 20.53 12.14 -2.15
C VAL A 46 20.12 11.32 -0.92
N LEU A 47 21.07 10.57 -0.36
CA LEU A 47 20.83 9.69 0.79
C LEU A 47 20.19 10.42 1.99
N ASP A 48 20.67 11.62 2.32
CA ASP A 48 20.12 12.41 3.42
C ASP A 48 18.63 12.74 3.21
N SER A 49 18.25 13.06 1.97
CA SER A 49 16.84 13.28 1.63
C SER A 49 16.03 11.99 1.75
N LEU A 50 16.61 10.83 1.43
CA LEU A 50 15.93 9.53 1.56
C LEU A 50 15.70 9.16 3.03
N LEU A 51 16.67 9.44 3.91
CA LEU A 51 16.51 9.25 5.35
C LEU A 51 15.37 10.11 5.90
N SER A 52 15.37 11.39 5.57
CA SER A 52 14.28 12.30 5.98
C SER A 52 12.93 11.87 5.42
N VAL A 53 12.87 11.41 4.17
CA VAL A 53 11.64 10.87 3.57
C VAL A 53 11.19 9.60 4.28
N SER A 54 12.10 8.71 4.68
CA SER A 54 11.78 7.49 5.42
C SER A 54 11.10 7.80 6.76
N ASP A 55 11.63 8.77 7.52
CA ASP A 55 11.03 9.20 8.78
C ASP A 55 9.64 9.81 8.56
N ASN A 56 9.50 10.66 7.53
CA ASN A 56 8.22 11.26 7.18
C ASN A 56 7.18 10.22 6.75
N LEU A 57 7.59 9.21 5.95
CA LEU A 57 6.70 8.12 5.54
C LEU A 57 6.24 7.27 6.73
N SER A 58 7.13 6.99 7.69
CA SER A 58 6.78 6.27 8.92
C SER A 58 5.72 7.02 9.73
N ASN A 59 5.90 8.34 9.89
CA ASN A 59 4.90 9.17 10.57
C ASN A 59 3.57 9.24 9.81
N LEU A 60 3.61 9.37 8.49
CA LEU A 60 2.41 9.39 7.65
C LEU A 60 1.66 8.05 7.68
N ASP A 61 2.35 6.92 7.76
CA ASP A 61 1.74 5.60 7.87
C ASP A 61 0.91 5.48 9.16
N ILE A 62 1.51 5.84 10.30
CA ILE A 62 0.82 5.85 11.61
C ILE A 62 -0.42 6.77 11.58
N LEU A 63 -0.27 7.98 11.02
CA LEU A 63 -1.38 8.93 10.91
C LEU A 63 -2.49 8.39 10.00
N THR A 64 -2.13 7.84 8.84
CA THR A 64 -3.08 7.28 7.87
C THR A 64 -3.84 6.11 8.48
N GLU A 65 -3.15 5.19 9.17
CA GLU A 65 -3.77 4.07 9.85
C GLU A 65 -4.76 4.54 10.93
N SER A 66 -4.38 5.54 11.73
CA SER A 66 -5.25 6.12 12.77
C SER A 66 -6.53 6.73 12.16
N VAL A 67 -6.40 7.53 11.10
CA VAL A 67 -7.54 8.15 10.40
C VAL A 67 -8.47 7.09 9.80
N ILE A 68 -7.92 6.05 9.16
CA ILE A 68 -8.71 4.94 8.59
C ILE A 68 -9.46 4.20 9.71
N LYS A 69 -8.77 3.85 10.81
CA LYS A 69 -9.38 3.17 11.97
C LYS A 69 -10.53 4.00 12.56
N GLN A 70 -10.33 5.29 12.74
CA GLN A 70 -11.38 6.20 13.24
C GLN A 70 -12.56 6.29 12.26
N THR A 71 -12.29 6.38 10.96
CA THR A 71 -13.33 6.41 9.92
C THR A 71 -14.18 5.14 9.93
N CYS A 72 -13.54 3.97 10.00
CA CYS A 72 -14.23 2.68 10.13
C CYS A 72 -15.05 2.59 11.42
N GLN A 73 -14.51 3.07 12.55
CA GLN A 73 -15.26 3.10 13.82
C GLN A 73 -16.49 4.03 13.75
N CYS A 74 -16.37 5.19 13.12
CA CYS A 74 -17.49 6.09 12.90
C CYS A 74 -18.56 5.44 12.01
N MET A 75 -18.16 4.78 10.92
CA MET A 75 -19.08 4.05 10.05
C MET A 75 -19.82 2.94 10.80
N ASN A 76 -19.11 2.17 11.64
CA ASN A 76 -19.69 1.11 12.47
C ASN A 76 -20.69 1.62 13.52
N LYS A 77 -20.55 2.88 13.98
CA LYS A 77 -21.50 3.49 14.92
C LYS A 77 -22.79 3.96 14.23
N VAL A 78 -22.69 4.33 12.94
CA VAL A 78 -23.81 4.90 12.16
C VAL A 78 -24.59 3.80 11.43
N MET A 79 -23.94 2.75 10.95
CA MET A 79 -24.58 1.60 10.33
C MET A 79 -25.06 0.62 11.40
N GLU A 80 -26.27 0.07 11.26
CA GLU A 80 -26.75 -1.01 12.14
C GLU A 80 -25.76 -2.19 12.10
N PRO A 81 -25.35 -2.73 13.27
CA PRO A 81 -24.10 -3.44 13.40
C PRO A 81 -24.22 -4.88 12.90
N THR A 82 -24.01 -5.09 11.61
CA THR A 82 -23.61 -6.41 11.10
C THR A 82 -22.30 -6.25 10.36
N GLU A 83 -21.30 -7.08 10.72
CA GLU A 83 -19.98 -7.08 10.08
C GLU A 83 -20.07 -7.22 8.56
N GLU A 84 -21.12 -7.90 8.08
CA GLU A 84 -21.37 -8.14 6.66
C GLU A 84 -21.75 -6.86 5.91
N VAL A 85 -22.61 -6.01 6.50
CA VAL A 85 -22.98 -4.72 5.90
C VAL A 85 -21.77 -3.79 5.86
N VAL A 86 -20.96 -3.76 6.93
CA VAL A 86 -19.74 -2.95 6.97
C VAL A 86 -18.76 -3.39 5.87
N ARG A 87 -18.51 -4.70 5.72
CA ARG A 87 -17.62 -5.24 4.68
C ARG A 87 -18.08 -4.93 3.27
N GLN A 88 -19.39 -4.95 3.02
CA GLN A 88 -19.95 -4.61 1.70
C GLN A 88 -19.83 -3.12 1.36
N ASN A 89 -19.76 -2.25 2.37
CA ASN A 89 -19.68 -0.80 2.18
C ASN A 89 -18.25 -0.26 2.12
N ILE A 90 -17.24 -0.99 2.61
CA ILE A 90 -15.83 -0.59 2.50
C ILE A 90 -15.30 -0.99 1.11
N LEU A 91 -15.52 -0.13 0.14
CA LEU A 91 -15.05 -0.27 -1.24
C LEU A 91 -14.03 0.82 -1.57
N VAL A 92 -13.03 0.47 -2.36
CA VAL A 92 -12.06 1.42 -2.93
C VAL A 92 -12.30 1.46 -4.43
N ASN A 93 -12.65 2.64 -4.96
CA ASN A 93 -13.02 2.81 -6.38
C ASN A 93 -14.08 1.80 -6.87
N GLY A 94 -15.02 1.41 -6.01
CA GLY A 94 -16.09 0.47 -6.32
C GLY A 94 -15.71 -1.02 -6.29
N VAL A 95 -14.46 -1.36 -5.94
CA VAL A 95 -14.01 -2.74 -5.73
C VAL A 95 -13.71 -3.02 -4.26
N ASN A 96 -13.76 -4.29 -3.85
CA ASN A 96 -13.38 -4.67 -2.50
C ASN A 96 -11.86 -4.51 -2.26
N LEU A 97 -11.46 -4.43 -0.99
CA LEU A 97 -10.06 -4.20 -0.60
C LEU A 97 -9.09 -5.26 -1.14
N MET A 98 -9.47 -6.54 -1.10
CA MET A 98 -8.59 -7.63 -1.56
C MET A 98 -8.34 -7.52 -3.07
N GLU A 99 -9.39 -7.25 -3.85
CA GLU A 99 -9.27 -7.05 -5.28
C GLU A 99 -8.45 -5.80 -5.62
N TYR A 100 -8.65 -4.71 -4.88
CA TYR A 100 -7.87 -3.49 -5.06
C TYR A 100 -6.37 -3.73 -4.84
N VAL A 101 -5.99 -4.41 -3.74
CA VAL A 101 -4.58 -4.70 -3.44
C VAL A 101 -3.99 -5.67 -4.45
N ALA A 102 -4.73 -6.72 -4.84
CA ALA A 102 -4.27 -7.71 -5.81
C ALA A 102 -4.01 -7.13 -7.21
N LYS A 103 -4.72 -6.04 -7.56
CA LYS A 103 -4.62 -5.35 -8.86
C LYS A 103 -4.08 -3.93 -8.71
N PHE A 104 -3.35 -3.65 -7.63
CA PHE A 104 -2.86 -2.31 -7.34
C PHE A 104 -2.08 -1.73 -8.52
N GLN A 105 -2.40 -0.49 -8.88
CA GLN A 105 -1.64 0.29 -9.84
C GLN A 105 -1.38 1.68 -9.27
N TRP A 106 -0.16 2.15 -9.50
CA TRP A 106 0.21 3.51 -9.14
C TRP A 106 -0.57 4.53 -9.97
N ASP A 107 -1.32 5.40 -9.30
CA ASP A 107 -2.04 6.50 -9.95
C ASP A 107 -1.06 7.61 -10.34
N LYS A 108 -0.52 7.50 -11.56
CA LYS A 108 0.43 8.48 -12.13
C LYS A 108 -0.20 9.85 -12.40
N ALA A 109 -1.53 9.93 -12.51
CA ALA A 109 -2.22 11.21 -12.73
C ALA A 109 -2.29 12.00 -11.42
N LYS A 110 -2.60 11.32 -10.31
CA LYS A 110 -2.65 11.93 -8.98
C LYS A 110 -1.25 12.10 -8.37
N TYR A 111 -0.37 11.12 -8.57
CA TYR A 111 0.97 11.06 -7.99
C TYR A 111 2.02 10.89 -9.09
N SER A 112 2.31 11.97 -9.82
CA SER A 112 3.22 11.91 -10.97
C SER A 112 4.64 11.44 -10.60
N THR A 113 5.16 10.46 -11.35
CA THR A 113 6.52 9.91 -11.16
C THR A 113 7.61 10.88 -11.63
N ALA A 114 7.23 11.99 -12.29
CA ALA A 114 8.16 13.05 -12.65
C ALA A 114 8.56 13.92 -11.44
N LEU A 115 7.72 13.93 -10.38
CA LEU A 115 8.00 14.65 -9.15
C LEU A 115 9.05 13.93 -8.31
N PRO A 116 9.88 14.67 -7.55
CA PRO A 116 10.77 14.05 -6.58
C PRO A 116 9.96 13.38 -5.47
N LEU A 117 10.52 12.32 -4.89
CA LEU A 117 9.87 11.53 -3.85
C LEU A 117 9.40 12.38 -2.66
N SER A 118 10.19 13.37 -2.25
CA SER A 118 9.82 14.30 -1.17
C SER A 118 8.53 15.06 -1.45
N SER A 119 8.36 15.58 -2.67
CA SER A 119 7.13 16.27 -3.07
C SER A 119 5.91 15.34 -3.11
N LEU A 120 6.10 14.07 -3.51
CA LEU A 120 5.03 13.08 -3.46
C LEU A 120 4.58 12.82 -2.01
N VAL A 121 5.53 12.68 -1.08
CA VAL A 121 5.25 12.51 0.35
C VAL A 121 4.48 13.72 0.90
N GLU A 122 4.87 14.93 0.55
CA GLU A 122 4.14 16.15 0.96
C GLU A 122 2.71 16.21 0.41
N ILE A 123 2.52 15.88 -0.87
CA ILE A 123 1.19 15.85 -1.49
C ILE A 123 0.29 14.84 -0.77
N ILE A 124 0.81 13.64 -0.50
CA ILE A 124 0.08 12.60 0.23
C ILE A 124 -0.23 13.08 1.66
N GLY A 125 0.74 13.66 2.35
CA GLY A 125 0.56 14.16 3.72
C GLY A 125 -0.50 15.25 3.86
N LYS A 126 -0.58 16.17 2.88
CA LYS A 126 -1.61 17.22 2.85
C LYS A 126 -3.03 16.68 2.74
N VAL A 127 -3.24 15.51 2.16
CA VAL A 127 -4.59 14.89 2.10
C VAL A 127 -5.11 14.52 3.49
N TYR A 128 -4.21 14.20 4.42
CA TYR A 128 -4.56 13.74 5.77
C TYR A 128 -4.48 14.84 6.83
N THR A 129 -3.92 16.00 6.49
CA THR A 129 -3.86 17.18 7.37
C THR A 129 -4.91 18.18 6.88
N ILE A 130 -6.14 18.04 7.36
CA ILE A 130 -7.19 19.06 7.23
C ILE A 130 -7.08 20.03 8.40
#